data_AF-A0A3M0YNZ5-F1
#
_entry.id   AF-A0A3M0YNZ5-F1
#
_cell.length_a   1.000
_cell.length_b   1.000
_cell.length_c   1.000
_cell.angle_alpha   90.00
_cell.angle_beta   90.00
_cell.angle_gamma   90.00
#
_symmetry.space_group_name_H-M   'P 1'
#
loop_
_entity.id
_entity.type
_entity.pdbx_description
1 polymer ?
#
loop_
_entity_poly.entity_id
_entity_poly.type
_entity_poly.pdbx_seq_one_letter_code
_entity_poly.pdbx_strand_id
1 'polypeptide(L)'
;PPPPAATALVGELRLFIPLSGLIDKEAEIARLEKAIARLEKDIQRAEQKLANPNFIERAPREVVEKEKRRLSDLRSELEKLREQKARMEAL
;
A
#
# COMPACT_ATOMS: atom_id res chain seq x y z
N PRO A 1 -5.22 48.92 8.93
CA PRO A 1 -4.76 48.13 7.76
C PRO A 1 -3.27 47.79 7.95
N PRO A 2 -2.78 46.60 7.56
CA PRO A 2 -1.34 46.34 7.65
C PRO A 2 -0.58 47.30 6.72
N PRO A 3 0.69 47.63 7.03
CA PRO A 3 1.50 48.54 6.23
C PRO A 3 1.79 47.96 4.83
N PRO A 4 2.15 48.81 3.83
CA PRO A 4 2.47 48.36 2.48
C PRO A 4 3.66 47.39 2.50
N ALA A 5 3.50 46.23 1.87
CA ALA A 5 4.53 45.20 1.80
C ALA A 5 4.82 44.84 0.34
N ALA A 6 6.10 44.60 0.03
CA ALA A 6 6.52 44.02 -1.24
C ALA A 6 6.71 42.51 -1.05
N THR A 7 6.00 41.71 -1.84
CA THR A 7 6.16 40.26 -1.84
C THR A 7 7.28 39.89 -2.81
N ALA A 8 8.36 39.31 -2.30
CA ALA A 8 9.41 38.68 -3.10
C ALA A 8 9.40 37.17 -2.82
N LEU A 9 9.27 36.37 -3.88
CA LEU A 9 9.36 34.93 -3.79
C LEU A 9 10.84 34.55 -3.67
N VAL A 10 11.28 34.07 -2.51
CA VAL A 10 12.66 33.61 -2.31
C VAL A 10 12.73 32.09 -2.52
N GLY A 11 12.88 31.70 -3.80
CA GLY A 11 13.30 30.37 -4.26
C GLY A 11 12.30 29.20 -4.11
N GLU A 12 12.76 28.00 -4.50
CA GLU A 12 12.16 26.70 -4.18
C GLU A 12 13.04 26.01 -3.13
N LEU A 13 12.55 25.85 -1.90
CA LEU A 13 13.29 25.09 -0.88
C LEU A 13 13.24 23.59 -1.23
N ARG A 14 14.39 23.00 -1.60
CA ARG A 14 14.53 21.56 -1.80
C ARG A 14 15.35 20.96 -0.65
N LEU A 15 14.70 20.10 0.14
CA LEU A 15 15.33 19.37 1.24
C LEU A 15 15.84 18.02 0.74
N PHE A 16 17.14 17.77 0.87
CA PHE A 16 17.77 16.49 0.57
C PHE A 16 18.24 15.86 1.88
N ILE A 17 17.60 14.76 2.30
CA ILE A 17 18.04 13.96 3.44
C ILE A 17 18.79 12.74 2.88
N PRO A 18 20.12 12.64 3.03
CA PRO A 18 20.85 11.44 2.67
C PRO A 18 20.39 10.30 3.59
N LEU A 19 19.65 9.34 3.02
CA LEU A 19 19.13 8.19 3.75
C LEU A 19 20.22 7.15 4.06
N SER A 20 21.40 7.29 3.45
CA SER A 20 22.57 6.45 3.68
C SER A 20 22.99 6.49 5.16
N GLY A 21 22.83 5.36 5.85
CA GLY A 21 23.17 5.18 7.27
C GLY A 21 22.05 5.47 8.27
N LEU A 22 20.87 5.96 7.82
CA LEU A 22 19.70 6.19 8.68
C LEU A 22 18.64 5.08 8.56
N ILE A 23 18.63 4.34 7.44
CA ILE A 23 17.69 3.26 7.18
C ILE A 23 18.47 1.97 6.94
N ASP A 24 18.15 0.93 7.73
CA ASP A 24 18.53 -0.45 7.41
C ASP A 24 17.64 -0.93 6.26
N LYS A 25 18.14 -0.76 5.04
CA LYS A 25 17.42 -1.06 3.80
C LYS A 25 17.04 -2.53 3.74
N GLU A 26 17.96 -3.42 4.09
CA GLU A 26 17.78 -4.85 4.10
C GLU A 26 16.70 -5.27 5.10
N ALA A 27 16.71 -4.71 6.31
CA ALA A 27 15.67 -4.98 7.31
C ALA A 27 14.29 -4.47 6.86
N GLU A 28 14.21 -3.30 6.24
CA GLU A 28 12.92 -2.76 5.75
C GLU A 28 12.38 -3.55 4.57
N ILE A 29 13.23 -3.94 3.61
CA ILE A 29 12.85 -4.84 2.52
C ILE A 29 12.33 -6.16 3.09
N ALA A 30 13.05 -6.78 4.04
CA ALA A 30 12.62 -8.03 4.66
C ALA A 30 11.28 -7.90 5.42
N ARG A 31 11.02 -6.73 6.04
CA ARG A 31 9.74 -6.43 6.68
C ARG A 31 8.61 -6.34 5.65
N LEU A 32 8.85 -5.65 4.53
CA LEU A 32 7.89 -5.49 3.44
C LEU A 32 7.58 -6.83 2.76
N GLU A 33 8.58 -7.67 2.51
CA GLU A 33 8.38 -9.01 1.93
C GLU A 33 7.50 -9.90 2.82
N LYS A 34 7.72 -9.85 4.14
CA LYS A 34 6.88 -10.58 5.10
C LYS A 34 5.43 -10.08 5.09
N ALA A 35 5.21 -8.78 4.94
CA ALA A 35 3.87 -8.20 4.84
C ALA A 35 3.18 -8.59 3.52
N ILE A 36 3.90 -8.47 2.39
CA ILE A 36 3.46 -8.90 1.06
C ILE A 36 3.05 -10.37 1.07
N ALA A 37 3.90 -11.26 1.58
CA ALA A 37 3.62 -12.70 1.62
C ALA A 37 2.40 -13.06 2.50
N ARG A 38 2.08 -12.24 3.51
CA ARG A 38 0.85 -12.41 4.31
C ARG A 38 -0.38 -12.00 3.50
N LEU A 39 -0.36 -10.83 2.87
CA LEU A 39 -1.46 -10.36 2.03
C LEU A 39 -1.73 -11.28 0.85
N GLU A 40 -0.69 -11.79 0.19
CA GLU A 40 -0.84 -12.74 -0.92
C GLU A 40 -1.57 -14.03 -0.49
N LYS A 41 -1.27 -14.54 0.70
CA LYS A 41 -2.00 -15.70 1.27
C LYS A 41 -3.46 -15.38 1.57
N ASP A 42 -3.74 -14.19 2.08
CA ASP A 42 -5.11 -13.78 2.39
C ASP A 42 -5.93 -13.51 1.11
N ILE A 43 -5.31 -12.95 0.07
CA ILE A 43 -5.87 -12.81 -1.27
C ILE A 43 -6.20 -14.19 -1.83
N GLN A 44 -5.25 -15.13 -1.80
CA GLN A 44 -5.47 -16.48 -2.33
C GLN A 44 -6.66 -17.17 -1.65
N ARG A 45 -6.82 -17.02 -0.33
CA ARG A 45 -7.96 -17.56 0.43
C ARG A 45 -9.29 -16.90 0.01
N ALA A 46 -9.31 -15.58 -0.16
CA ALA A 46 -10.49 -14.86 -0.60
C ALA A 46 -10.88 -15.24 -2.04
N GLU A 47 -9.90 -15.38 -2.94
CA GLU A 47 -10.11 -15.85 -4.31
C GLU A 47 -10.64 -17.27 -4.36
N GLN A 48 -10.07 -18.21 -3.59
CA GLN A 48 -10.58 -19.58 -3.50
C GLN A 48 -12.03 -19.62 -3.01
N LYS A 49 -12.36 -18.79 -2.02
CA LYS A 49 -13.73 -18.69 -1.49
C LYS A 49 -14.69 -18.14 -2.53
N LEU A 50 -14.30 -17.11 -3.27
CA LEU A 50 -15.09 -16.51 -4.35
C LEU A 50 -15.14 -17.35 -5.62
N ALA A 51 -14.19 -18.26 -5.85
CA ALA A 51 -14.19 -19.19 -6.97
C ALA A 51 -15.09 -20.42 -6.71
N ASN A 52 -15.48 -20.67 -5.45
CA ASN A 52 -16.33 -21.80 -5.08
C ASN A 52 -17.80 -21.52 -5.43
N PRO A 53 -18.41 -22.24 -6.41
CA PRO A 53 -19.80 -22.01 -6.82
C PRO A 53 -20.79 -22.21 -5.67
N ASN A 54 -20.53 -23.18 -4.78
CA ASN A 54 -21.37 -23.41 -3.61
C ASN A 54 -21.39 -22.20 -2.68
N PHE A 55 -20.30 -21.45 -2.57
CA PHE A 55 -20.26 -20.23 -1.76
C PHE A 55 -21.04 -19.11 -2.44
N ILE A 56 -20.85 -18.93 -3.76
CA ILE A 56 -21.55 -17.88 -4.52
C ILE A 56 -23.08 -18.10 -4.52
N GLU A 57 -23.51 -19.35 -4.67
CA GLU A 57 -24.93 -19.70 -4.82
C GLU A 57 -25.66 -19.79 -3.47
N ARG A 58 -24.98 -20.22 -2.40
CA ARG A 58 -25.63 -20.47 -1.10
C ARG A 58 -25.42 -19.35 -0.08
N ALA A 59 -24.40 -18.51 -0.24
CA ALA A 59 -24.18 -17.41 0.68
C ALA A 59 -25.13 -16.23 0.39
N PRO A 60 -25.58 -15.47 1.41
CA PRO A 60 -26.30 -14.24 1.19
C PRO A 60 -25.49 -13.28 0.30
N ARG A 61 -26.19 -12.57 -0.59
CA ARG A 61 -25.56 -11.62 -1.53
C ARG A 61 -24.65 -10.62 -0.83
N GLU A 62 -25.04 -10.12 0.34
CA GLU A 62 -24.24 -9.19 1.14
C GLU A 62 -22.90 -9.78 1.58
N VAL A 63 -22.85 -11.08 1.90
CA VAL A 63 -21.63 -11.78 2.31
C VAL A 63 -20.69 -11.94 1.11
N VAL A 64 -21.23 -12.28 -0.06
CA VAL A 64 -20.46 -12.38 -1.31
C VAL A 64 -19.88 -11.02 -1.71
N GLU A 65 -20.69 -9.96 -1.66
CA GLU A 65 -20.23 -8.61 -1.97
C GLU A 65 -19.21 -8.08 -0.96
N LYS A 66 -19.36 -8.41 0.33
CA LYS A 66 -18.35 -8.09 1.35
C LYS A 66 -17.03 -8.80 1.08
N GLU A 67 -17.05 -10.06 0.67
CA GLU A 67 -15.81 -10.80 0.34
C GLU A 67 -15.15 -10.25 -0.92
N LYS A 68 -15.93 -9.85 -1.95
CA LYS A 68 -15.39 -9.18 -3.15
C LYS A 68 -14.74 -7.83 -2.81
N ARG A 69 -15.37 -7.02 -1.98
CA ARG A 69 -14.80 -5.75 -1.49
C ARG A 69 -13.50 -6.00 -0.75
N ARG A 70 -13.51 -6.94 0.19
CA ARG A 70 -12.31 -7.35 0.93
C ARG A 70 -11.17 -7.78 0.00
N LEU A 71 -11.46 -8.58 -1.03
CA LEU A 71 -10.46 -8.97 -2.02
C LEU A 71 -9.88 -7.75 -2.75
N SER A 72 -10.71 -6.79 -3.14
CA SER A 72 -10.26 -5.55 -3.78
C SER A 72 -9.37 -4.70 -2.85
N ASP A 73 -9.75 -4.58 -1.58
CA ASP A 73 -9.00 -3.82 -0.59
C ASP A 73 -7.62 -4.46 -0.35
N LEU A 74 -7.57 -5.78 -0.18
CA LEU A 74 -6.33 -6.53 -0.02
C LEU A 74 -5.39 -6.37 -1.22
N ARG A 75 -5.94 -6.40 -2.45
CA ARG A 75 -5.15 -6.17 -3.67
C ARG A 75 -4.60 -4.74 -3.73
N SER A 76 -5.40 -3.74 -3.35
CA SER A 76 -4.94 -2.35 -3.30
C SER A 76 -3.83 -2.16 -2.27
N GLU A 77 -3.93 -2.79 -1.11
CA GLU A 77 -2.89 -2.76 -0.08
C GLU A 77 -1.61 -3.46 -0.54
N LEU A 78 -1.73 -4.61 -1.20
CA LEU A 78 -0.60 -5.35 -1.76
C LEU A 78 0.19 -4.51 -2.78
N GLU A 79 -0.50 -3.83 -3.69
CA GLU A 79 0.15 -2.96 -4.69
C GLU A 79 0.92 -1.81 -4.01
N LYS A 80 0.34 -1.17 -2.98
CA LYS A 80 1.05 -0.12 -2.23
C LYS A 80 2.33 -0.63 -1.56
N LEU A 81 2.29 -1.84 -0.99
CA LEU A 81 3.49 -2.43 -0.37
C LEU A 81 4.54 -2.82 -1.41
N ARG A 82 4.13 -3.29 -2.59
CA ARG A 82 5.05 -3.58 -3.70
C ARG A 82 5.71 -2.31 -4.23
N GLU A 83 4.95 -1.24 -4.41
CA GLU A 83 5.49 0.07 -4.77
C GLU A 83 6.49 0.58 -3.72
N GLN A 84 6.15 0.47 -2.43
CA GLN A 84 7.04 0.86 -1.35
C GLN A 84 8.33 0.03 -1.38
N LYS A 85 8.23 -1.29 -1.58
CA LYS A 85 9.39 -2.18 -1.70
C LYS A 85 10.27 -1.78 -2.87
N ALA A 86 9.69 -1.54 -4.05
CA ALA A 86 10.44 -1.12 -5.24
C ALA A 86 11.18 0.22 -5.02
N ARG A 87 10.55 1.18 -4.32
CA ARG A 87 11.21 2.43 -3.93
C ARG A 87 12.39 2.16 -2.99
N MET A 88 12.24 1.26 -2.01
CA MET A 88 13.33 0.89 -1.11
C MET A 88 14.47 0.17 -1.84
N GLU A 89 14.16 -0.71 -2.80
CA GLU A 89 15.16 -1.40 -3.62
C GLU A 89 15.95 -0.43 -4.51
N ALA A 90 15.31 0.65 -4.98
CA ALA A 90 15.91 1.68 -5.84
C ALA A 90 16.74 2.75 -5.11
N LEU A 91 16.64 2.83 -3.78
CA LEU A 91 17.46 3.73 -2.92
C LEU A 91 18.86 3.17 -2.68
#